data_AF-A0A935IZ49-F1
#
_entry.id   AF-A0A935IZ49-F1
#
_cell.length_a   1.000
_cell.length_b   1.000
_cell.length_c   1.000
_cell.angle_alpha   90.00
_cell.angle_beta   90.00
_cell.angle_gamma   90.00
#
_symmetry.space_group_name_H-M   'P 1'
#
loop_
_entity.id
_entity.type
_entity.pdbx_description
1 polymer ?
#
loop_
_entity_poly.entity_id
_entity_poly.type
_entity_poly.pdbx_seq_one_letter_code
_entity_poly.pdbx_strand_id
1 'polypeptide(L)'
;MTKPPFGFVLAFLFFSLLFLSNTYKLWFKTDTYYQDIYNSLTNEKTPYPFRDFFLKRLQNRKRWEVEQKLFSLLGIVAVVGVDVLVVMAYFG
;
A
#
# COMPACT_ATOMS: atom_id res chain seq x y z
N MET A 1 4.90 19.86 23.97
CA MET A 1 4.81 19.18 22.65
C MET A 1 3.61 19.77 21.92
N THR A 2 3.79 20.20 20.67
CA THR A 2 2.68 20.69 19.84
C THR A 2 1.90 19.50 19.29
N LYS A 3 0.60 19.44 19.55
CA LYS A 3 -0.29 18.41 19.00
C LYS A 3 -0.33 18.51 17.47
N PRO A 4 -0.31 17.40 16.72
CA PRO A 4 -0.46 17.42 15.27
C PRO A 4 -1.84 18.02 14.89
N PRO A 5 -1.94 18.75 13.78
CA PRO A 5 -3.23 19.25 13.30
C PRO A 5 -4.21 18.11 13.04
N PHE A 6 -5.50 18.29 13.37
CA PHE A 6 -6.52 17.27 13.13
C PHE A 6 -6.60 16.84 11.66
N GLY A 7 -6.50 17.80 10.72
CA GLY A 7 -6.49 17.50 9.30
C GLY A 7 -5.31 16.62 8.86
N PHE A 8 -4.14 16.79 9.49
CA PHE A 8 -2.99 15.92 9.24
C PHE A 8 -3.27 14.49 9.71
N VAL A 9 -3.82 14.33 10.92
CA VAL A 9 -4.19 13.02 11.48
C VAL A 9 -5.21 12.31 10.59
N LEU A 10 -6.25 13.01 10.14
CA LEU A 10 -7.26 12.44 9.24
C LEU A 10 -6.66 12.00 7.91
N ALA A 11 -5.85 12.85 7.27
CA ALA A 11 -5.19 12.49 6.02
C ALA A 11 -4.27 11.27 6.20
N PHE A 12 -3.52 11.23 7.30
CA PHE A 12 -2.64 10.11 7.62
C PHE A 12 -3.42 8.80 7.76
N LEU A 13 -4.45 8.77 8.61
CA LEU A 13 -5.30 7.59 8.82
C LEU A 13 -6.01 7.16 7.53
N PHE A 14 -6.38 8.10 6.67
CA PHE A 14 -6.93 7.79 5.37
C PHE A 14 -5.92 7.05 4.47
N PHE A 15 -4.67 7.49 4.42
CA PHE A 15 -3.62 6.77 3.70
C PHE A 15 -3.34 5.39 4.30
N SER A 16 -3.34 5.27 5.63
CA SER A 16 -3.23 3.99 6.33
C SER A 16 -4.38 3.05 5.92
N LEU A 17 -5.61 3.55 5.86
CA LEU A 17 -6.77 2.78 5.42
C LEU A 17 -6.64 2.32 3.96
N LEU A 18 -6.14 3.17 3.06
CA LEU A 18 -5.88 2.80 1.67
C LEU A 18 -4.82 1.69 1.58
N PHE A 19 -3.73 1.80 2.34
CA PHE A 19 -2.70 0.77 2.41
C PHE A 19 -3.27 -0.57 2.90
N LEU A 20 -4.06 -0.55 3.99
CA LEU A 20 -4.68 -1.75 4.54
C LEU A 20 -5.71 -2.34 3.57
N SER A 21 -6.46 -1.52 2.84
CA SER A 21 -7.40 -1.98 1.81
C SER A 21 -6.69 -2.70 0.67
N ASN A 22 -5.58 -2.15 0.18
CA ASN A 22 -4.77 -2.81 -0.85
C ASN A 22 -4.11 -4.09 -0.33
N THR A 23 -3.68 -4.09 0.93
CA THR A 23 -3.16 -5.30 1.59
C THR A 23 -4.24 -6.36 1.69
N TYR A 24 -5.46 -6.01 2.11
CA TYR A 24 -6.58 -6.95 2.10
C TYR A 24 -6.82 -7.57 0.72
N LYS A 25 -6.83 -6.74 -0.35
CA LYS A 25 -6.97 -7.26 -1.73
C LYS A 25 -5.82 -8.20 -2.11
N LEU A 26 -4.58 -7.87 -1.74
CA LEU A 26 -3.41 -8.72 -1.98
C LEU A 26 -3.52 -10.10 -1.31
N TRP A 27 -4.13 -10.19 -0.13
CA TRP A 27 -4.23 -11.45 0.62
C TRP A 27 -5.45 -12.29 0.27
N PHE A 28 -6.60 -11.66 -0.02
CA PHE A 28 -7.88 -12.35 -0.20
C PHE A 28 -8.45 -12.28 -1.62
N LYS A 29 -7.95 -11.37 -2.47
CA LYS A 29 -8.38 -11.18 -3.85
C LYS A 29 -7.18 -11.08 -4.80
N THR A 30 -6.15 -11.90 -4.55
CA THR A 30 -4.84 -11.82 -5.20
C THR A 30 -4.93 -11.78 -6.72
N ASP A 31 -5.78 -12.61 -7.30
CA ASP A 31 -5.94 -12.77 -8.75
C ASP A 31 -6.47 -11.49 -9.39
N THR A 32 -7.55 -10.95 -8.83
CA THR A 32 -8.12 -9.68 -9.26
C THR A 32 -7.14 -8.55 -9.04
N TYR A 33 -6.48 -8.51 -7.88
CA TYR A 33 -5.51 -7.49 -7.53
C TYR A 33 -4.29 -7.49 -8.48
N TYR A 34 -3.78 -8.67 -8.82
CA TYR A 34 -2.71 -8.84 -9.80
C TYR A 34 -3.14 -8.30 -11.18
N GLN A 35 -4.35 -8.64 -11.62
CA GLN A 35 -4.85 -8.21 -12.92
C GLN A 35 -5.10 -6.70 -12.97
N ASP A 36 -5.61 -6.10 -11.89
CA ASP A 36 -5.80 -4.66 -11.77
C ASP A 36 -4.46 -3.91 -11.90
N ILE A 37 -3.40 -4.41 -11.24
CA ILE A 37 -2.05 -3.84 -11.35
C ILE A 37 -1.51 -3.98 -12.77
N TYR A 38 -1.65 -5.17 -13.37
CA TYR A 38 -1.19 -5.42 -14.73
C TYR A 38 -1.88 -4.51 -15.75
N ASN A 39 -3.21 -4.36 -15.64
CA ASN A 39 -4.00 -3.47 -16.49
C ASN A 39 -3.61 -2.01 -16.31
N SER A 40 -3.35 -1.58 -15.06
CA SER A 40 -2.88 -0.24 -14.76
C SER A 40 -1.54 0.04 -15.44
N LEU A 41 -0.58 -0.89 -15.35
CA LEU A 41 0.75 -0.76 -15.94
C LEU A 41 0.77 -0.89 -17.47
N THR A 42 -0.22 -1.54 -18.07
CA THR A 42 -0.33 -1.67 -19.53
C THR A 42 -1.20 -0.60 -20.17
N ASN A 43 -1.86 0.25 -19.38
CA ASN A 43 -2.64 1.37 -19.89
C ASN A 43 -1.73 2.42 -20.54
N GLU A 44 -1.78 2.50 -21.88
CA GLU A 44 -0.94 3.38 -22.70
C GLU A 44 -1.18 4.87 -22.43
N LYS A 45 -2.30 5.24 -21.80
CA LYS A 45 -2.63 6.64 -21.50
C LYS A 45 -1.80 7.23 -20.35
N THR A 46 -1.16 6.40 -19.54
CA THR A 46 -0.46 6.86 -18.34
C THR A 46 1.05 6.60 -18.47
N PRO A 47 1.88 7.64 -18.57
CA PRO A 47 3.33 7.47 -18.57
C PRO A 47 3.78 7.06 -17.16
N TYR A 48 3.97 5.76 -16.94
CA TYR A 48 4.51 5.24 -15.70
C TYR A 48 6.04 5.18 -15.78
N PRO A 49 6.77 5.99 -15.00
CA PRO A 49 8.21 5.80 -14.85
C PRO A 49 8.45 4.40 -14.28
N PHE A 50 9.44 3.67 -14.80
CA PHE A 50 9.76 2.29 -14.41
C PHE A 50 8.71 1.23 -14.77
N ARG A 51 7.79 1.50 -15.72
CA ARG A 51 6.82 0.51 -16.22
C ARG A 51 7.46 -0.86 -16.48
N ASP A 52 8.55 -0.90 -17.25
CA ASP A 52 9.21 -2.15 -17.62
C ASP A 52 9.79 -2.91 -16.43
N PHE A 53 10.28 -2.18 -15.41
CA PHE A 53 10.76 -2.78 -14.16
C PHE A 53 9.62 -3.50 -13.42
N PHE A 54 8.46 -2.85 -13.30
CA PHE A 54 7.30 -3.44 -12.64
C PHE A 54 6.69 -4.59 -13.44
N LEU A 55 6.58 -4.45 -14.77
CA LEU A 55 6.12 -5.52 -15.65
C LEU A 55 7.03 -6.75 -15.57
N LYS A 56 8.35 -6.58 -15.59
CA LYS A 56 9.32 -7.67 -15.44
C LYS A 56 9.15 -8.40 -14.10
N ARG A 57 8.80 -7.67 -13.04
CA ARG A 57 8.56 -8.26 -11.72
C ARG A 57 7.25 -9.06 -11.68
N LEU A 58 6.22 -8.62 -12.38
CA LEU A 58 4.94 -9.32 -12.51
C LEU A 58 5.03 -10.61 -13.34
N GLN A 59 5.98 -10.72 -14.28
CA GLN A 59 6.17 -11.92 -15.11
C GLN A 59 6.26 -13.21 -14.28
N ASN A 60 6.92 -13.16 -13.11
CA ASN A 60 6.92 -14.28 -12.17
C ASN A 60 5.89 -14.04 -11.07
N ARG A 61 4.62 -14.33 -11.38
CA ARG A 61 3.48 -14.09 -10.47
C ARG A 61 3.68 -14.69 -9.08
N LYS A 62 4.14 -15.94 -8.96
CA LYS A 62 4.33 -16.61 -7.67
C LYS A 62 5.38 -15.91 -6.82
N ARG A 63 6.51 -15.54 -7.43
CA ARG A 63 7.56 -14.79 -6.75
C ARG A 63 7.07 -13.41 -6.33
N TRP A 64 6.40 -12.70 -7.24
CA TRP A 64 5.80 -11.40 -6.95
C TRP A 64 4.85 -11.48 -5.76
N GLU A 65 3.94 -12.46 -5.73
CA GLU A 65 2.96 -12.62 -4.66
C GLU A 65 3.64 -12.83 -3.30
N VAL A 66 4.65 -13.72 -3.24
CA VAL A 66 5.41 -13.97 -2.00
C VAL A 66 6.13 -12.72 -1.53
N GLU A 67 6.82 -12.02 -2.43
CA GLU A 67 7.52 -10.77 -2.11
C GLU A 67 6.54 -9.71 -1.61
N GLN A 68 5.42 -9.50 -2.32
CA GLN A 68 4.41 -8.51 -1.92
C GLN A 68 3.78 -8.85 -0.57
N LYS A 69 3.44 -10.11 -0.33
CA LYS A 69 2.87 -10.53 0.96
C LYS A 69 3.87 -10.30 2.09
N LEU A 70 5.15 -10.64 1.89
CA LEU A 70 6.20 -10.39 2.88
C LEU A 70 6.37 -8.89 3.17
N PHE A 71 6.46 -8.06 2.13
CA PHE A 71 6.54 -6.60 2.29
C PHE A 71 5.29 -6.02 2.95
N SER A 72 4.10 -6.55 2.65
CA SER A 72 2.85 -6.09 3.26
C SER A 72 2.79 -6.37 4.75
N LEU A 73 3.40 -7.46 5.25
CA LEU A 73 3.49 -7.73 6.68
C LEU A 73 4.33 -6.68 7.39
N LEU A 74 5.50 -6.34 6.83
CA LEU A 74 6.35 -5.26 7.35
C LEU A 74 5.61 -3.93 7.32
N GLY A 75 4.90 -3.65 6.22
CA GLY A 75 4.09 -2.45 6.07
C GLY A 75 2.94 -2.37 7.08
N ILE A 76 2.24 -3.46 7.37
CA ILE A 76 1.19 -3.50 8.41
C ILE A 76 1.77 -3.11 9.77
N VAL A 77 2.90 -3.70 10.17
CA VAL A 77 3.53 -3.39 11.46
C VAL A 77 3.91 -1.91 11.53
N ALA A 78 4.51 -1.37 10.46
CA ALA A 78 4.88 0.04 10.40
C ALA A 78 3.65 0.97 10.45
N VAL A 79 2.64 0.70 9.63
CA VAL A 79 1.42 1.53 9.55
C VAL A 79 0.67 1.53 10.88
N VAL A 80 0.40 0.36 11.46
CA VAL A 80 -0.30 0.27 12.75
C VAL A 80 0.52 0.93 13.86
N GLY A 81 1.84 0.72 13.89
CA GLY A 81 2.72 1.35 14.87
C GLY A 81 2.67 2.87 14.78
N VAL A 82 2.76 3.43 13.57
CA VAL A 82 2.72 4.89 13.38
C VAL A 82 1.31 5.44 13.61
N ASP A 83 0.24 4.74 13.22
CA ASP A 83 -1.14 5.14 13.50
C ASP A 83 -1.35 5.34 15.01
N VAL A 84 -0.88 4.40 15.83
CA VAL A 84 -0.93 4.52 17.29
C VAL A 84 -0.17 5.76 17.77
N LEU A 85 1.05 5.99 17.29
CA LEU A 85 1.86 7.15 17.68
C LEU A 85 1.20 8.48 17.27
N VAL A 86 0.62 8.55 16.07
CA VAL A 86 -0.05 9.74 15.55
C VAL A 86 -1.30 10.05 16.36
N VAL A 87 -2.10 9.03 16.68
CA VAL A 87 -3.31 9.17 17.51
C VAL A 87 -2.93 9.57 18.94
N MET A 88 -1.93 8.93 19.54
CA MET A 88 -1.43 9.31 20.86
C MET A 88 -0.94 10.75 20.88
N ALA A 89 -0.14 11.16 19.89
CA ALA A 89 0.36 12.53 19.79
C ALA A 89 -0.77 13.57 19.64
N TYR A 90 -1.88 13.20 19.00
CA TYR A 90 -3.06 14.06 18.86
C TYR A 90 -3.81 14.24 20.20
N PHE A 91 -4.03 13.14 20.93
CA PHE A 91 -4.75 13.20 22.20
C PHE A 91 -3.90 13.77 23.34
N GLY A 92 -2.59 13.54 23.33
CA GLY A 92 -1.65 13.98 24.37
C GLY A 92 -1.65 13.03 25.55
#